data_AF-A0A0W8G874-F1
#
_entry.id   AF-A0A0W8G874-F1
#
_cell.length_a   1.000
_cell.length_b   1.000
_cell.length_c   1.000
_cell.angle_alpha   90.00
_cell.angle_beta   90.00
_cell.angle_gamma   90.00
#
_symmetry.space_group_name_H-M   'P 1'
#
loop_
_entity.id
_entity.type
_entity.pdbx_description
1 polymer ?
#
loop_
_entity_poly.entity_id
_entity_poly.type
_entity_poly.pdbx_seq_one_letter_code
_entity_poly.pdbx_strand_id
1 'polypeptide(L)' 'MPQDMDLPGFRLHPLAGGMAGYYSVVVRANWRIVFRFNGTDASDVDYLDYH' A
#
# COMPACT_ATOMS: atom_id res chain seq x y z
N MET A 1 -12.56 0.71 2.85
CA MET A 1 -11.58 0.15 3.81
C MET A 1 -10.35 -0.31 3.06
N PRO A 2 -9.14 -0.40 3.65
CA PRO A 2 -7.95 -0.87 2.92
C PRO A 2 -8.17 -2.24 2.26
N GLN A 3 -8.98 -3.07 2.93
CA GLN A 3 -9.42 -4.40 2.51
C GLN A 3 -10.07 -4.43 1.12
N ASP A 4 -10.68 -3.33 0.67
CA ASP A 4 -11.29 -3.25 -0.67
C ASP A 4 -10.23 -3.33 -1.78
N MET A 5 -8.96 -3.08 -1.43
CA MET A 5 -7.79 -3.22 -2.30
C MET A 5 -7.14 -4.61 -2.20
N ASP A 6 -7.70 -5.57 -1.44
CA ASP A 6 -7.22 -6.95 -1.36
C ASP A 6 -7.67 -7.79 -2.58
N LEU A 7 -7.41 -7.24 -3.77
CA LEU A 7 -7.70 -7.89 -5.03
C LEU A 7 -6.58 -8.88 -5.39
N PRO A 8 -6.91 -10.00 -6.08
CA PRO A 8 -5.91 -10.94 -6.55
C PRO A 8 -4.78 -10.25 -7.33
N GLY A 9 -3.54 -10.45 -6.89
CA GLY A 9 -2.35 -9.88 -7.52
C GLY A 9 -1.87 -8.56 -6.91
N PHE A 10 -2.71 -7.81 -6.19
CA PHE A 10 -2.28 -6.57 -5.51
C PHE A 10 -1.44 -6.86 -4.26
N ARG A 11 -1.57 -8.06 -3.67
CA ARG A 11 -0.81 -8.50 -2.49
C ARG A 11 -0.78 -7.41 -1.40
N LEU A 12 -1.97 -6.93 -1.05
CA LEU A 12 -2.14 -5.90 -0.04
C LEU A 12 -1.54 -6.37 1.29
N HIS A 13 -0.68 -5.55 1.89
CA HIS A 13 -0.17 -5.81 3.22
C HIS A 13 0.16 -4.52 3.98
N PRO A 14 -0.02 -4.50 5.31
CA PRO A 14 0.42 -3.38 6.13
C PRO A 14 1.95 -3.34 6.20
N LEU A 15 2.51 -2.13 6.31
CA LEU A 15 3.92 -1.91 6.57
C LEU A 15 4.21 -1.75 8.06
N ALA A 16 5.47 -1.96 8.43
CA ALA A 16 5.94 -1.94 9.81
C ALA A 16 7.08 -0.91 10.02
N GLY A 17 7.47 -0.70 11.27
CA GLY A 17 8.56 0.23 11.63
C GLY A 17 8.18 1.69 11.38
N GLY A 18 9.08 2.45 10.74
CA GLY A 18 8.86 3.87 10.44
C GLY A 18 7.68 4.15 9.49
N MET A 19 7.16 3.13 8.81
CA MET A 19 5.97 3.22 7.95
C MET A 19 4.75 2.52 8.58
N ALA A 20 4.73 2.31 9.90
CA ALA A 20 3.55 1.76 10.57
C ALA A 20 2.31 2.61 10.28
N GLY A 21 1.21 1.94 9.87
CA GLY A 21 -0.04 2.59 9.47
C GLY A 21 -0.14 2.89 7.96
N TYR A 22 0.89 2.57 7.18
CA TYR A 22 0.81 2.50 5.72
C TYR A 22 0.46 1.08 5.26
N TYR A 23 -0.13 1.01 4.07
CA TYR A 23 -0.40 -0.21 3.32
C TYR A 23 0.34 -0.16 2.00
N SER A 24 0.72 -1.33 1.48
CA SER A 24 1.40 -1.47 0.21
C SER A 24 0.64 -2.41 -0.72
N VAL A 25 0.56 -2.04 -2.00
CA VAL A 25 0.08 -2.91 -3.09
C VAL A 25 1.14 -3.01 -4.20
N VAL A 26 1.18 -4.16 -4.84
CA VAL A 26 2.03 -4.47 -5.98
C VAL A 26 1.42 -3.91 -7.26
N VAL A 27 2.23 -3.15 -8.01
CA VAL A 27 1.86 -2.72 -9.37
C VAL A 27 2.45 -3.69 -10.38
N ARG A 28 3.78 -3.77 -10.47
CA ARG A 28 4.52 -4.72 -11.32
C ARG A 28 5.92 -4.97 -10.77
N ALA A 29 6.39 -6.22 -10.82
CA ALA A 29 7.74 -6.60 -10.36
C ALA A 29 8.05 -6.03 -8.96
N ASN A 30 9.03 -5.14 -8.86
CA ASN A 30 9.46 -4.49 -7.61
C ASN A 30 8.69 -3.21 -7.26
N TRP A 31 7.84 -2.72 -8.16
CA TRP A 31 7.09 -1.49 -7.96
C TRP A 31 5.92 -1.66 -6.99
N ARG A 32 5.79 -0.71 -6.06
CA ARG A 32 4.75 -0.67 -5.03
C ARG A 32 4.10 0.70 -4.98
N ILE A 33 2.79 0.73 -4.76
CA ILE A 33 2.11 1.93 -4.27
C ILE A 33 1.96 1.77 -2.76
N VAL A 34 2.30 2.81 -2.02
CA VAL A 34 2.12 2.90 -0.58
C VAL A 34 1.13 3.99 -0.25
N PHE A 35 0.28 3.78 0.73
CA PHE A 35 -0.71 4.78 1.15
C PHE A 35 -1.12 4.57 2.60
N ARG A 36 -1.61 5.63 3.25
CA ARG A 36 -2.35 5.53 4.50
C ARG A 36 -3.84 5.51 4.20
N PHE A 37 -4.61 4.96 5.13
CA PHE A 37 -6.07 4.97 5.05
C PHE A 37 -6.64 5.52 6.35
N ASN A 38 -7.45 6.57 6.27
CA ASN A 38 -8.05 7.24 7.43
C ASN A 38 -9.46 6.71 7.78
N GLY A 39 -9.90 5.64 7.10
CA GLY A 39 -11.24 5.06 7.25
C GLY A 39 -12.19 5.39 6.10
N THR A 40 -11.94 6.49 5.39
CA THR A 40 -12.73 6.94 4.24
C THR A 40 -11.88 7.02 2.98
N ASP A 41 -10.74 7.68 3.09
CA ASP A 41 -9.89 8.05 1.96
C ASP A 41 -8.47 7.51 2.11
N ALA A 42 -7.82 7.33 0.96
CA ALA A 42 -6.39 7.12 0.89
C ALA A 42 -5.65 8.47 0.94
N SER A 43 -4.60 8.55 1.76
CA SER A 43 -3.72 9.72 1.86
C SER A 43 -2.26 9.31 1.80
N ASP A 44 -1.37 10.29 1.67
CA ASP A 44 0.08 10.09 1.71
C ASP A 44 0.54 9.01 0.72
N VAL A 45 -0.01 9.08 -0.49
CA VAL A 45 0.20 8.09 -1.54
C VAL A 45 1.56 8.31 -2.18
N ASP A 46 2.36 7.26 -2.23
CA ASP A 46 3.70 7.29 -2.85
C ASP A 46 3.92 6.06 -3.75
N TYR A 47 4.86 6.17 -4.69
CA TYR A 47 5.22 5.14 -5.64
C TYR A 47 6.70 4.76 -5.49
N LEU A 48 6.95 3.58 -4.93
CA LEU A 48 8.30 3.10 -4.63
C LEU A 48 8.76 2.07 -5.65
N ASP A 49 10.00 2.25 -6.15
CA ASP A 49 10.77 1.17 -6.75
C ASP A 49 11.65 0.53 -5.67
N TYR A 50 11.69 -0.80 -5.64
CA TYR A 50 12.76 -1.52 -4.96
C TYR A 50 13.88 -1.74 -5.98
N HIS A 51 14.67 -0.68 -6.25
CA HIS A 51 15.97 -0.72 -6.91
C HIS A 51 16.94 0.27 -6.27
#